data_AF-A0A9P2ZVW0-F1
#
_entry.id   AF-A0A9P2ZVW0-F1
#
_cell.length_a   1.000
_cell.length_b   1.000
_cell.length_c   1.000
_cell.angle_alpha   90.00
_cell.angle_beta   90.00
_cell.angle_gamma   90.00
#
_symmetry.space_group_name_H-M   'P 1'
#
loop_
_entity.id
_entity.type
_entity.pdbx_description
1 polymer ?
#
loop_
_entity_poly.entity_id
_entity_poly.type
_entity_poly.pdbx_seq_one_letter_code
_entity_poly.pdbx_strand_id
1 'polypeptide(L)'
;MTIAYEHLSPEQRAHFLDHGWVKVDGGVPSEHIRAWTENAFVRLGWDEHDKSTWTEEAYHMPRHREVKHSQHMPKAWGVASELVGGKDRWDDDIFSTSGDSLIVNVGSEHTAGQRVHPRDTGNWHIDGDWFDHYLDSSDQALLTVCLYTDVVPDGGPTLICPKALPRVLQWLYDHPEGGYSNQVLLDCMKDIDEKDFVYLTGTAGDVFFGHPMMPHSKSRNHLRRFRAICNPTTTLVAPLNFNRQDPDDYSLVEQYTLRALGRWPQGLGDWHIAAERRRYQPRTQAGRDAKVAKELERLSAHAQKTGGTVDSKHLTGERFEHEKLKRYHPPDQSFDAETHQPVKAG
;
A
#
# COMPACT_ATOMS: atom_id res chain seq x y z
N MET A 1 -18.16 20.96 7.48
CA MET A 1 -19.29 20.14 7.01
C MET A 1 -19.17 18.74 7.60
N THR A 2 -20.15 18.34 8.41
CA THR A 2 -20.22 16.98 8.98
C THR A 2 -20.07 15.92 7.90
N ILE A 3 -19.15 14.98 8.10
CA ILE A 3 -18.89 13.89 7.16
C ILE A 3 -20.09 12.94 7.16
N ALA A 4 -20.72 12.74 6.00
CA ALA A 4 -21.75 11.73 5.81
C ALA A 4 -21.09 10.35 5.61
N TYR A 5 -21.61 9.34 6.32
CA TYR A 5 -21.15 7.95 6.22
C TYR A 5 -22.23 7.09 5.58
N GLU A 6 -22.11 6.84 4.28
CA GLU A 6 -22.99 6.02 3.46
C GLU A 6 -22.41 4.62 3.18
N HIS A 7 -21.08 4.49 3.24
CA HIS A 7 -20.34 3.29 2.88
C HIS A 7 -19.77 2.55 4.10
N LEU A 8 -19.31 3.28 5.12
CA LEU A 8 -18.82 2.70 6.37
C LEU A 8 -19.97 2.45 7.36
N SER A 9 -20.08 1.20 7.82
CA SER A 9 -20.94 0.87 8.95
C SER A 9 -20.45 1.51 10.27
N PRO A 10 -21.33 1.74 11.26
CA PRO A 10 -20.91 2.15 12.61
C PRO A 10 -19.80 1.27 13.19
N GLU A 11 -19.87 -0.04 12.98
CA GLU A 11 -18.91 -1.02 13.49
C GLU A 11 -17.54 -0.87 12.81
N GLN A 12 -17.50 -0.66 11.48
CA GLN A 12 -16.25 -0.40 10.78
C GLN A 12 -15.61 0.92 11.21
N ARG A 13 -16.41 1.96 11.47
CA ARG A 13 -15.89 3.25 11.98
C ARG A 13 -15.28 3.08 13.37
N ALA A 14 -15.98 2.38 14.26
CA ALA A 14 -15.45 2.06 15.59
C ALA A 14 -14.15 1.23 15.49
N HIS A 15 -14.15 0.19 14.65
CA HIS A 15 -12.98 -0.64 14.42
C HIS A 15 -11.78 0.17 13.88
N PHE A 16 -12.01 1.09 12.93
CA PHE A 16 -10.95 1.98 12.46
C PHE A 16 -10.42 2.87 13.58
N LEU A 17 -11.29 3.44 14.42
CA LEU A 17 -10.86 4.31 15.51
C LEU A 17 -10.12 3.56 16.63
N ASP A 18 -10.37 2.26 16.79
CA ASP A 18 -9.72 1.43 17.80
C ASP A 18 -8.42 0.80 17.29
N HIS A 19 -8.32 0.51 16.00
CA HIS A 19 -7.21 -0.28 15.43
C HIS A 19 -6.47 0.38 14.27
N GLY A 20 -6.99 1.47 13.69
CA GLY A 20 -6.38 2.20 12.60
C GLY A 20 -6.45 1.49 11.25
N TRP A 21 -7.34 0.51 11.06
CA TRP A 21 -7.56 -0.16 9.78
C TRP A 21 -8.99 -0.71 9.65
N VAL A 22 -9.42 -1.03 8.43
CA VAL A 22 -10.69 -1.71 8.11
C VAL A 22 -10.55 -2.62 6.90
N LYS A 23 -11.42 -3.64 6.82
CA LYS A 23 -11.62 -4.48 5.65
C LYS A 23 -12.91 -4.08 4.92
N VAL A 24 -12.85 -4.10 3.59
CA VAL A 24 -13.99 -3.96 2.68
C VAL A 24 -14.09 -5.24 1.85
N ASP A 25 -15.08 -6.07 2.15
CA ASP A 25 -15.32 -7.31 1.39
C ASP A 25 -15.77 -6.99 -0.04
N GLY A 26 -15.17 -7.63 -1.03
CA GLY A 26 -15.49 -7.41 -2.45
C GLY A 26 -15.41 -5.94 -2.87
N GLY A 27 -14.40 -5.22 -2.39
CA GLY A 27 -14.15 -3.82 -2.72
C GLY A 27 -13.78 -3.57 -4.19
N VAL A 28 -13.12 -4.54 -4.82
CA VAL A 28 -12.82 -4.56 -6.26
C VAL A 28 -13.76 -5.55 -6.97
N PRO A 29 -14.47 -5.13 -8.03
CA PRO A 29 -15.32 -6.02 -8.82
C PRO A 29 -14.56 -7.17 -9.48
N SER A 30 -15.20 -8.33 -9.58
CA SER A 30 -14.60 -9.58 -10.09
C SER A 30 -14.05 -9.47 -11.53
N GLU A 31 -14.70 -8.66 -12.36
CA GLU A 31 -14.30 -8.37 -13.73
C GLU A 31 -12.98 -7.59 -13.78
N HIS A 32 -12.74 -6.68 -12.84
CA HIS A 32 -11.49 -5.94 -12.73
C HIS A 32 -10.37 -6.81 -12.17
N ILE A 33 -10.69 -7.71 -11.24
CA ILE A 33 -9.75 -8.74 -10.77
C ILE A 33 -9.29 -9.61 -11.94
N ARG A 34 -10.24 -10.13 -12.74
CA ARG A 34 -9.92 -10.92 -13.93
C ARG A 34 -9.07 -10.15 -14.91
N ALA A 35 -9.46 -8.92 -15.23
CA ALA A 35 -8.72 -8.06 -16.16
C ALA A 35 -7.26 -7.89 -15.72
N TRP A 36 -6.98 -7.60 -14.45
CA TRP A 36 -5.60 -7.40 -13.98
C TRP A 36 -4.78 -8.69 -13.85
N THR A 37 -5.44 -9.85 -13.73
CA THR A 37 -4.75 -11.13 -13.49
C THR A 37 -4.62 -12.03 -14.71
N GLU A 38 -5.44 -11.83 -15.75
CA GLU A 38 -5.55 -12.72 -16.92
C GLU A 38 -4.20 -13.05 -17.59
N ASN A 39 -3.27 -12.08 -17.60
CA ASN A 39 -1.97 -12.22 -18.26
C ASN A 39 -0.80 -12.34 -17.27
N ALA A 40 -1.05 -12.55 -15.97
CA ALA A 40 0.01 -12.50 -14.94
C ALA A 40 1.12 -13.53 -15.21
N PHE A 41 0.78 -14.80 -15.44
CA PHE A 41 1.75 -15.85 -15.76
C PHE A 41 2.47 -15.64 -17.09
N VAL A 42 1.76 -15.15 -18.11
CA VAL A 42 2.37 -14.77 -19.41
C VAL A 42 3.43 -13.69 -19.21
N ARG A 43 3.10 -12.63 -18.47
CA ARG A 43 4.00 -11.52 -18.17
C ARG A 43 5.22 -11.97 -17.36
N LEU A 44 5.01 -12.80 -16.33
CA LEU A 44 6.07 -13.40 -15.52
C LEU A 44 6.95 -14.38 -16.33
N GLY A 45 6.41 -14.96 -17.40
CA GLY A 45 7.04 -16.05 -18.15
C GLY A 45 7.13 -17.33 -17.32
N TRP A 46 6.14 -17.55 -16.47
CA TRP A 46 6.00 -18.72 -15.60
C TRP A 46 4.83 -19.56 -16.08
N ASP A 47 4.86 -20.85 -15.76
CA ASP A 47 3.74 -21.77 -15.93
C ASP A 47 2.99 -21.88 -14.59
N GLU A 48 1.68 -21.66 -14.61
CA GLU A 48 0.82 -21.75 -13.42
C GLU A 48 0.84 -23.16 -12.79
N HIS A 49 1.01 -24.18 -13.61
CA HIS A 49 0.93 -25.58 -13.23
C HIS A 49 2.31 -26.24 -13.05
N ASP A 50 3.40 -25.53 -13.37
CA ASP A 50 4.78 -25.96 -13.13
C ASP A 50 5.57 -24.93 -12.31
N LYS A 51 5.59 -25.16 -10.99
CA LYS A 51 6.31 -24.34 -10.01
C LYS A 51 7.83 -24.35 -10.16
N SER A 52 8.41 -25.26 -10.97
CA SER A 52 9.84 -25.23 -11.27
C SER A 52 10.23 -24.04 -12.16
N THR A 53 9.24 -23.48 -12.88
CA THR A 53 9.40 -22.27 -13.69
C THR A 53 9.35 -20.98 -12.86
N TRP A 54 8.94 -21.04 -11.59
CA TRP A 54 8.81 -19.86 -10.72
C TRP A 54 10.18 -19.48 -10.17
N THR A 55 10.89 -18.66 -10.93
CA THR A 55 12.31 -18.35 -10.72
C THR A 55 12.59 -17.29 -9.66
N GLU A 56 11.57 -16.65 -9.10
CA GLU A 56 11.73 -15.65 -8.03
C GLU A 56 10.72 -15.89 -6.90
N GLU A 57 11.11 -15.58 -5.66
CA GLU A 57 10.23 -15.71 -4.49
C GLU A 57 9.11 -14.66 -4.48
N ALA A 58 9.41 -13.45 -4.93
CA ALA A 58 8.46 -12.36 -5.04
C ALA A 58 8.81 -11.49 -6.24
N TYR A 59 7.81 -10.91 -6.89
CA TYR A 59 7.99 -10.13 -8.11
C TYR A 59 7.05 -8.92 -8.11
N HIS A 60 7.62 -7.72 -8.19
CA HIS A 60 6.87 -6.50 -8.47
C HIS A 60 6.76 -6.33 -9.98
N MET A 61 5.56 -6.52 -10.50
CA MET A 61 5.27 -6.41 -11.92
C MET A 61 5.17 -4.92 -12.33
N PRO A 62 5.71 -4.52 -13.50
CA PRO A 62 5.51 -3.19 -14.06
C PRO A 62 4.02 -2.96 -14.37
N ARG A 63 3.65 -1.70 -14.55
CA ARG A 63 2.29 -1.33 -14.95
C ARG A 63 2.20 -1.33 -16.48
N HIS A 64 1.14 -1.91 -17.04
CA HIS A 64 0.79 -1.85 -18.46
C HIS A 64 -0.50 -1.07 -18.68
N ARG A 65 -1.44 -1.17 -17.73
CA ARG A 65 -2.78 -0.58 -17.81
C ARG A 65 -3.11 0.14 -16.52
N GLU A 66 -4.00 1.12 -16.59
CA GLU A 66 -4.52 1.80 -15.40
C GLU A 66 -5.89 2.42 -15.64
N VAL A 67 -6.69 2.47 -14.58
CA VAL A 67 -8.00 3.13 -14.56
C VAL A 67 -8.15 3.91 -13.26
N LYS A 68 -9.03 4.92 -13.20
CA LYS A 68 -9.22 5.72 -11.98
C LYS A 68 -9.62 4.84 -10.80
N HIS A 69 -9.15 5.13 -9.59
CA HIS A 69 -9.51 4.35 -8.39
C HIS A 69 -11.02 4.23 -8.20
N SER A 70 -11.74 5.33 -8.43
CA SER A 70 -13.20 5.41 -8.37
C SER A 70 -13.91 4.48 -9.37
N GLN A 71 -13.27 4.17 -10.49
CA GLN A 71 -13.77 3.22 -11.49
C GLN A 71 -13.32 1.80 -11.17
N HIS A 72 -12.06 1.62 -10.76
CA HIS A 72 -11.49 0.30 -10.48
C HIS A 72 -12.14 -0.38 -9.28
N MET A 73 -12.41 0.37 -8.23
CA MET A 73 -12.83 -0.16 -6.94
C MET A 73 -13.93 0.73 -6.32
N PRO A 74 -15.07 0.94 -7.00
CA PRO A 74 -16.05 1.97 -6.64
C PRO A 74 -16.56 1.83 -5.20
N LYS A 75 -16.80 0.59 -4.73
CA LYS A 75 -17.21 0.30 -3.36
C LYS A 75 -16.11 0.68 -2.36
N ALA A 76 -14.88 0.21 -2.59
CA ALA A 76 -13.75 0.52 -1.73
C ALA A 76 -13.40 2.01 -1.74
N TRP A 77 -13.55 2.69 -2.88
CA TRP A 77 -13.30 4.12 -3.03
C TRP A 77 -14.28 4.98 -2.23
N GLY A 78 -15.55 4.56 -2.15
CA GLY A 78 -16.53 5.17 -1.24
C GLY A 78 -16.08 5.11 0.22
N VAL A 79 -15.66 3.93 0.69
CA VAL A 79 -15.12 3.73 2.04
C VAL A 79 -13.85 4.58 2.26
N ALA A 80 -12.89 4.54 1.34
CA ALA A 80 -11.66 5.33 1.42
C ALA A 80 -11.98 6.82 1.58
N SER A 81 -12.93 7.33 0.80
CA SER A 81 -13.31 8.74 0.82
C SER A 81 -13.89 9.15 2.17
N GLU A 82 -14.69 8.30 2.81
CA GLU A 82 -15.23 8.56 4.15
C GLU A 82 -14.15 8.50 5.24
N LEU A 83 -13.17 7.59 5.12
CA LEU A 83 -12.04 7.51 6.05
C LEU A 83 -11.23 8.81 6.10
N VAL A 84 -11.03 9.45 4.94
CA VAL A 84 -10.24 10.69 4.82
C VAL A 84 -11.07 11.97 4.92
N GLY A 85 -12.40 11.85 5.00
CA GLY A 85 -13.32 12.95 5.31
C GLY A 85 -13.97 13.64 4.11
N GLY A 86 -14.03 12.97 2.95
CA GLY A 86 -14.77 13.42 1.77
C GLY A 86 -14.06 13.12 0.46
N LYS A 87 -14.84 13.03 -0.63
CA LYS A 87 -14.32 12.83 -2.00
C LYS A 87 -13.52 14.02 -2.52
N ASP A 88 -13.83 15.21 -2.01
CA ASP A 88 -13.22 16.50 -2.35
C ASP A 88 -11.80 16.66 -1.80
N ARG A 89 -11.35 15.75 -0.92
CA ARG A 89 -10.00 15.77 -0.34
C ARG A 89 -8.96 15.05 -1.19
N TRP A 90 -9.37 14.27 -2.19
CA TRP A 90 -8.47 13.51 -3.05
C TRP A 90 -7.79 14.37 -4.11
N ASP A 91 -6.50 14.14 -4.32
CA ASP A 91 -5.77 14.71 -5.46
C ASP A 91 -6.13 13.94 -6.74
N ASP A 92 -6.65 14.66 -7.73
CA ASP A 92 -7.04 14.10 -9.02
C ASP A 92 -5.91 14.07 -10.07
N ASP A 93 -4.75 14.65 -9.74
CA ASP A 93 -3.58 14.77 -10.61
C ASP A 93 -2.53 13.68 -10.35
N ILE A 94 -2.26 13.29 -9.10
CA ILE A 94 -1.20 12.34 -8.75
C ILE A 94 -1.73 11.15 -7.94
N PHE A 95 -1.44 9.95 -8.41
CA PHE A 95 -1.86 8.68 -7.80
C PHE A 95 -3.38 8.59 -7.59
N SER A 96 -4.13 8.87 -8.65
CA SER A 96 -5.57 8.75 -8.75
C SER A 96 -6.01 7.49 -9.54
N THR A 97 -5.07 6.64 -9.95
CA THR A 97 -5.30 5.45 -10.78
C THR A 97 -4.75 4.14 -10.20
N SER A 98 -5.56 3.09 -10.28
CA SER A 98 -5.17 1.71 -10.03
C SER A 98 -4.67 1.09 -11.32
N GLY A 99 -3.45 0.54 -11.29
CA GLY A 99 -2.90 -0.21 -12.42
C GLY A 99 -2.61 -1.67 -12.09
N ASP A 100 -2.31 -2.43 -13.13
CA ASP A 100 -2.00 -3.87 -13.07
C ASP A 100 -0.54 -4.18 -12.66
N SER A 101 0.02 -3.32 -11.81
CA SER A 101 1.33 -3.49 -11.18
C SER A 101 1.22 -4.44 -9.97
N LEU A 102 0.94 -5.71 -10.25
CA LEU A 102 0.76 -6.74 -9.22
C LEU A 102 2.06 -6.96 -8.42
N ILE A 103 1.90 -7.08 -7.11
CA ILE A 103 2.94 -7.51 -6.17
C ILE A 103 2.73 -9.00 -5.91
N VAL A 104 3.51 -9.81 -6.62
CA VAL A 104 3.46 -11.27 -6.56
C VAL A 104 4.36 -11.77 -5.43
N ASN A 105 3.87 -12.72 -4.65
CA ASN A 105 4.64 -13.47 -3.67
C ASN A 105 4.30 -14.95 -3.83
N VAL A 106 5.26 -15.76 -4.21
CA VAL A 106 5.09 -17.20 -4.43
C VAL A 106 5.93 -18.04 -3.47
N GLY A 107 6.69 -17.40 -2.57
CA GLY A 107 7.62 -18.12 -1.69
C GLY A 107 8.75 -18.79 -2.47
N SER A 108 9.62 -19.49 -1.77
CA SER A 108 10.65 -20.33 -2.39
C SER A 108 10.62 -21.74 -1.81
N GLU A 109 11.26 -22.69 -2.47
CA GLU A 109 11.44 -24.04 -1.92
C GLU A 109 12.21 -24.02 -0.61
N HIS A 110 13.17 -23.10 -0.48
CA HIS A 110 13.96 -22.95 0.71
C HIS A 110 13.13 -22.47 1.92
N THR A 111 12.14 -21.60 1.71
CA THR A 111 11.35 -21.00 2.79
C THR A 111 10.00 -21.68 3.04
N ALA A 112 9.65 -22.68 2.22
CA ALA A 112 8.44 -23.47 2.36
C ALA A 112 8.40 -24.17 3.73
N GLY A 113 7.29 -24.02 4.45
CA GLY A 113 7.11 -24.59 5.80
C GLY A 113 7.95 -23.97 6.93
N GLN A 114 8.87 -23.05 6.63
CA GLN A 114 9.70 -22.39 7.65
C GLN A 114 8.99 -21.19 8.28
N ARG A 115 8.35 -21.39 9.44
CA ARG A 115 7.69 -20.30 10.15
C ARG A 115 8.72 -19.23 10.56
N VAL A 116 8.41 -17.97 10.25
CA VAL A 116 9.18 -16.80 10.70
C VAL A 116 8.31 -15.97 11.62
N HIS A 117 8.91 -15.51 12.71
CA HIS A 117 8.23 -14.59 13.62
C HIS A 117 7.84 -13.31 12.85
N PRO A 118 6.62 -12.76 13.00
CA PRO A 118 6.14 -11.62 12.21
C PRO A 118 7.05 -10.39 12.23
N ARG A 119 7.73 -10.15 13.36
CA ARG A 119 8.70 -9.05 13.50
C ARG A 119 9.94 -9.23 12.61
N ASP A 120 10.32 -10.47 12.31
CA ASP A 120 11.63 -10.81 11.75
C ASP A 120 11.55 -11.07 10.23
N THR A 121 10.52 -10.54 9.56
CA THR A 121 10.34 -10.62 8.10
C THR A 121 11.38 -9.83 7.30
N GLY A 122 12.08 -8.89 7.95
CA GLY A 122 13.20 -8.15 7.37
C GLY A 122 12.80 -7.02 6.42
N ASN A 123 11.53 -6.62 6.42
CA ASN A 123 11.02 -5.58 5.52
C ASN A 123 9.84 -4.78 6.10
N TRP A 124 9.88 -4.50 7.41
CA TRP A 124 8.91 -3.59 8.02
C TRP A 124 9.13 -2.16 7.52
N HIS A 125 8.04 -1.51 7.11
CA HIS A 125 8.03 -0.14 6.59
C HIS A 125 6.67 0.56 6.79
N ILE A 126 6.67 1.87 6.58
CA ILE A 126 5.49 2.67 6.22
C ILE A 126 5.67 3.11 4.75
N ASP A 127 4.57 3.24 4.01
CA ASP A 127 4.63 3.54 2.57
C ASP A 127 5.08 4.98 2.30
N GLY A 128 6.11 5.14 1.46
CA GLY A 128 6.57 6.46 1.02
C GLY A 128 8.05 6.52 0.64
N ASP A 129 8.45 5.93 -0.49
CA ASP A 129 9.81 6.09 -1.04
C ASP A 129 9.96 7.30 -1.99
N TRP A 130 8.93 8.17 -2.05
CA TRP A 130 8.85 9.36 -2.91
C TRP A 130 8.57 10.67 -2.16
N PHE A 131 8.60 10.70 -0.83
CA PHE A 131 8.44 11.92 -0.03
C PHE A 131 9.05 11.75 1.37
N ASP A 132 9.22 12.85 2.10
CA ASP A 132 9.59 12.80 3.53
C ASP A 132 8.34 12.65 4.40
N HIS A 133 8.37 11.75 5.39
CA HIS A 133 7.22 11.55 6.26
C HIS A 133 7.12 12.65 7.32
N TYR A 134 5.94 13.21 7.44
CA TYR A 134 5.50 14.09 8.51
C TYR A 134 4.22 13.52 9.11
N LEU A 135 3.90 13.92 10.35
CA LEU A 135 2.65 13.49 11.00
C LEU A 135 1.41 13.79 10.16
N ASP A 136 1.44 14.89 9.39
CA ASP A 136 0.33 15.40 8.59
C ASP A 136 0.46 15.12 7.07
N SER A 137 1.39 14.26 6.65
CA SER A 137 1.64 13.98 5.23
C SER A 137 0.38 13.65 4.43
N SER A 138 0.27 14.21 3.23
CA SER A 138 -0.81 13.95 2.26
C SER A 138 -0.41 13.01 1.12
N ASP A 139 0.89 12.73 0.97
CA ASP A 139 1.47 11.99 -0.17
C ASP A 139 1.19 10.48 -0.15
N GLN A 140 0.71 9.98 0.98
CA GLN A 140 0.11 8.67 1.17
C GLN A 140 -1.08 8.89 2.11
N ALA A 141 -2.31 8.84 1.59
CA ALA A 141 -3.50 9.15 2.39
C ALA A 141 -3.98 7.96 3.24
N LEU A 142 -3.81 6.74 2.72
CA LEU A 142 -4.18 5.48 3.36
C LEU A 142 -3.21 4.38 2.92
N LEU A 143 -2.87 3.45 3.81
CA LEU A 143 -2.36 2.14 3.37
C LEU A 143 -3.51 1.43 2.64
N THR A 144 -3.32 1.01 1.39
CA THR A 144 -4.39 0.40 0.58
C THR A 144 -3.96 -0.95 0.02
N VAL A 145 -4.47 -2.06 0.54
CA VAL A 145 -4.11 -3.40 0.06
C VAL A 145 -5.29 -4.04 -0.65
N CYS A 146 -5.22 -4.17 -1.98
CA CYS A 146 -6.23 -4.84 -2.79
C CYS A 146 -5.80 -6.29 -3.11
N LEU A 147 -6.64 -7.27 -2.78
CA LEU A 147 -6.36 -8.68 -3.06
C LEU A 147 -6.82 -9.06 -4.48
N TYR A 148 -5.92 -9.62 -5.30
CA TYR A 148 -6.23 -10.12 -6.65
C TYR A 148 -6.27 -11.65 -6.74
N THR A 149 -5.87 -12.32 -5.68
CA THR A 149 -6.03 -13.75 -5.45
C THR A 149 -6.55 -13.93 -4.03
N ASP A 150 -7.09 -15.11 -3.72
CA ASP A 150 -7.33 -15.47 -2.33
C ASP A 150 -6.01 -15.46 -1.56
N VAL A 151 -6.05 -14.88 -0.36
CA VAL A 151 -4.91 -14.79 0.56
C VAL A 151 -5.29 -15.51 1.84
N VAL A 152 -4.70 -16.68 2.02
CA VAL A 152 -4.95 -17.57 3.15
C VAL A 152 -3.84 -17.44 4.20
N PRO A 153 -4.07 -17.91 5.45
CA PRO A 153 -2.99 -18.09 6.42
C PRO A 153 -1.81 -18.85 5.80
N ASP A 154 -0.59 -18.44 6.14
CA ASP A 154 0.68 -18.96 5.60
C ASP A 154 0.89 -18.79 4.08
N GLY A 155 -0.08 -18.23 3.35
CA GLY A 155 0.00 -17.92 1.90
C GLY A 155 0.70 -16.59 1.58
N GLY A 156 1.50 -16.07 2.50
CA GLY A 156 2.18 -14.78 2.35
C GLY A 156 1.29 -13.54 2.41
N PRO A 157 0.30 -13.42 3.33
CA PRO A 157 -0.47 -12.20 3.52
C PRO A 157 0.42 -10.99 3.86
N THR A 158 -0.10 -9.80 3.63
CA THR A 158 0.48 -8.59 4.23
C THR A 158 0.28 -8.65 5.75
N LEU A 159 1.31 -8.30 6.50
CA LEU A 159 1.27 -8.08 7.94
C LEU A 159 1.11 -6.59 8.21
N ILE A 160 0.28 -6.24 9.19
CA ILE A 160 0.23 -4.90 9.76
C ILE A 160 0.47 -4.97 11.27
N CYS A 161 0.90 -3.87 11.87
CA CYS A 161 1.12 -3.75 13.31
C CYS A 161 0.35 -2.57 13.92
N PRO A 162 -0.96 -2.73 14.19
CA PRO A 162 -1.77 -1.71 14.87
C PRO A 162 -1.18 -1.26 16.21
N LYS A 163 -0.52 -2.18 16.92
CA LYS A 163 0.10 -1.89 18.22
C LYS A 163 1.28 -0.92 18.13
N ALA A 164 2.02 -0.93 17.02
CA ALA A 164 3.14 -0.01 16.81
C ALA A 164 2.69 1.35 16.25
N LEU A 165 1.52 1.44 15.63
CA LEU A 165 1.03 2.67 15.01
C LEU A 165 0.99 3.88 15.97
N PRO A 166 0.47 3.80 17.21
CA PRO A 166 0.54 4.95 18.14
C PRO A 166 1.97 5.42 18.44
N ARG A 167 2.95 4.51 18.46
CA ARG A 167 4.37 4.86 18.68
C ARG A 167 4.94 5.60 17.48
N VAL A 168 4.56 5.19 16.27
CA VAL A 168 4.92 5.90 15.03
C VAL A 168 4.36 7.31 15.00
N LEU A 169 3.09 7.47 15.37
CA LEU A 169 2.46 8.79 15.43
C LEU A 169 3.11 9.68 16.49
N GLN A 170 3.43 9.13 17.66
CA GLN A 170 4.17 9.86 18.70
C GLN A 170 5.56 10.29 18.21
N TRP A 171 6.29 9.40 17.54
CA TRP A 171 7.59 9.73 16.95
C TRP A 171 7.49 10.90 15.97
N LEU A 172 6.55 10.86 15.02
CA LEU A 172 6.35 11.95 14.05
C LEU A 172 5.86 13.25 14.69
N TYR A 173 5.12 13.18 15.80
CA TYR A 173 4.72 14.36 16.57
C TYR A 173 5.93 15.03 17.24
N ASP A 174 6.83 14.23 17.82
CA ASP A 174 8.03 14.70 18.52
C ASP A 174 9.16 15.14 17.58
N HIS A 175 9.09 14.76 16.29
CA HIS A 175 10.08 15.07 15.24
C HIS A 175 9.42 15.86 14.10
N PRO A 176 9.05 17.14 14.31
CA PRO A 176 8.39 17.96 13.30
C PRO A 176 9.24 18.20 12.04
N GLU A 177 10.56 17.97 12.10
CA GLU A 177 11.46 17.95 10.95
C GLU A 177 11.22 16.78 9.98
N GLY A 178 10.42 15.79 10.38
CA GLY A 178 10.07 14.63 9.58
C GLY A 178 11.14 13.53 9.60
N GLY A 179 10.90 12.46 8.84
CA GLY A 179 11.83 11.34 8.77
C GLY A 179 11.51 10.32 7.68
N TYR A 180 12.36 9.30 7.58
CA TYR A 180 12.17 8.15 6.69
C TYR A 180 11.60 6.95 7.44
N SER A 181 10.87 6.08 6.72
CA SER A 181 10.28 4.84 7.25
C SER A 181 11.22 4.06 8.20
N ASN A 182 12.48 3.85 7.81
CA ASN A 182 13.44 3.10 8.61
C ASN A 182 13.86 3.81 9.92
N GLN A 183 13.94 5.14 9.92
CA GLN A 183 14.23 5.95 11.10
C GLN A 183 13.04 5.92 12.07
N VAL A 184 11.84 6.15 11.53
CA VAL A 184 10.58 6.16 12.28
C VAL A 184 10.34 4.81 12.97
N LEU A 185 10.58 3.69 12.26
CA LEU A 185 10.25 2.36 12.78
C LEU A 185 11.29 1.73 13.70
N LEU A 186 12.50 2.29 13.79
CA LEU A 186 13.65 1.69 14.49
C LEU A 186 13.29 1.22 15.92
N ASP A 187 12.59 2.08 16.67
CA ASP A 187 12.17 1.80 18.04
C ASP A 187 10.68 1.42 18.16
N CYS A 188 9.86 1.79 17.19
CA CYS A 188 8.41 1.57 17.24
C CYS A 188 8.04 0.08 17.22
N MET A 189 8.85 -0.76 16.59
CA MET A 189 8.60 -2.19 16.43
C MET A 189 9.20 -3.07 17.55
N LYS A 190 9.86 -2.48 18.56
CA LYS A 190 10.43 -3.22 19.70
C LYS A 190 9.35 -3.73 20.64
N ASP A 191 9.58 -4.89 21.27
CA ASP A 191 8.71 -5.44 22.32
C ASP A 191 7.22 -5.54 21.93
N ILE A 192 6.95 -5.92 20.68
CA ILE A 192 5.61 -6.25 20.19
C ILE A 192 5.41 -7.77 20.28
N ASP A 193 4.35 -8.20 20.97
CA ASP A 193 3.99 -9.60 21.08
C ASP A 193 3.48 -10.16 19.74
N GLU A 194 3.72 -11.44 19.44
CA GLU A 194 3.29 -12.09 18.19
C GLU A 194 1.77 -11.92 17.91
N LYS A 195 0.95 -11.91 18.97
CA LYS A 195 -0.52 -11.76 18.88
C LYS A 195 -0.97 -10.36 18.42
N ASP A 196 -0.11 -9.37 18.50
CA ASP A 196 -0.44 -7.97 18.18
C ASP A 196 -0.22 -7.66 16.68
N PHE A 197 0.34 -8.61 15.94
CA PHE A 197 0.43 -8.56 14.48
C PHE A 197 -0.86 -9.06 13.86
N VAL A 198 -1.33 -8.38 12.82
CA VAL A 198 -2.53 -8.77 12.07
C VAL A 198 -2.13 -9.20 10.66
N TYR A 199 -2.62 -10.38 10.26
CA TYR A 199 -2.42 -10.95 8.94
C TYR A 199 -3.63 -10.59 8.06
N LEU A 200 -3.40 -9.86 6.97
CA LEU A 200 -4.44 -9.45 6.04
C LEU A 200 -4.82 -10.60 5.10
N THR A 201 -5.64 -11.53 5.58
CA THR A 201 -6.20 -12.65 4.82
C THR A 201 -7.61 -12.34 4.32
N GLY A 202 -7.96 -12.84 3.14
CA GLY A 202 -9.26 -12.60 2.52
C GLY A 202 -9.39 -13.29 1.17
N THR A 203 -10.48 -13.00 0.46
CA THR A 203 -10.73 -13.49 -0.90
C THR A 203 -10.35 -12.45 -1.95
N ALA A 204 -10.12 -12.89 -3.18
CA ALA A 204 -9.90 -11.97 -4.30
C ALA A 204 -11.06 -10.95 -4.39
N GLY A 205 -10.70 -9.67 -4.53
CA GLY A 205 -11.64 -8.55 -4.51
C GLY A 205 -11.70 -7.80 -3.18
N ASP A 206 -11.27 -8.40 -2.06
CA ASP A 206 -11.23 -7.71 -0.77
C ASP A 206 -10.19 -6.58 -0.79
N VAL A 207 -10.51 -5.48 -0.10
CA VAL A 207 -9.61 -4.32 0.06
C VAL A 207 -9.44 -4.03 1.55
N PHE A 208 -8.21 -3.81 1.98
CA PHE A 208 -7.90 -3.33 3.31
C PHE A 208 -7.44 -1.88 3.22
N PHE A 209 -7.99 -1.03 4.08
CA PHE A 209 -7.50 0.33 4.29
C PHE A 209 -6.91 0.44 5.69
N GLY A 210 -5.72 1.02 5.79
CA GLY A 210 -5.07 1.35 7.04
C GLY A 210 -4.75 2.84 7.13
N HIS A 211 -4.51 3.30 8.35
CA HIS A 211 -3.90 4.60 8.60
C HIS A 211 -2.64 4.77 7.74
N PRO A 212 -2.36 5.95 7.16
CA PRO A 212 -1.23 6.15 6.25
C PRO A 212 0.14 5.82 6.88
N MET A 213 0.24 5.95 8.20
CA MET A 213 1.44 5.61 8.99
C MET A 213 1.43 4.18 9.55
N MET A 214 0.54 3.30 9.09
CA MET A 214 0.44 1.92 9.57
C MET A 214 1.70 1.13 9.22
N PRO A 215 2.48 0.67 10.22
CA PRO A 215 3.63 -0.21 9.96
C PRO A 215 3.13 -1.50 9.34
N HIS A 216 3.79 -1.94 8.28
CA HIS A 216 3.42 -3.16 7.58
C HIS A 216 4.62 -3.84 6.92
N SER A 217 4.41 -5.09 6.53
CA SER A 217 5.44 -5.95 5.96
C SER A 217 4.81 -7.03 5.08
N LYS A 218 5.55 -7.48 4.07
CA LYS A 218 5.20 -8.72 3.35
C LYS A 218 5.66 -9.93 4.17
N SER A 219 4.73 -10.79 4.59
CA SER A 219 5.09 -12.09 5.17
C SER A 219 5.59 -13.09 4.12
N ARG A 220 6.23 -14.15 4.60
CA ARG A 220 6.65 -15.28 3.78
C ARG A 220 5.44 -16.08 3.31
N ASN A 221 5.54 -16.61 2.08
CA ASN A 221 4.55 -17.53 1.53
C ASN A 221 5.04 -18.97 1.69
N HIS A 222 4.67 -19.59 2.80
CA HIS A 222 5.10 -20.95 3.16
C HIS A 222 4.41 -22.03 2.33
N LEU A 223 3.28 -21.71 1.69
CA LEU A 223 2.47 -22.66 0.92
C LEU A 223 2.90 -22.76 -0.55
N ARG A 224 3.80 -21.87 -0.99
CA ARG A 224 4.13 -21.65 -2.40
C ARG A 224 2.89 -21.53 -3.29
N ARG A 225 1.92 -20.70 -2.88
CA ARG A 225 0.73 -20.39 -3.69
C ARG A 225 0.96 -19.11 -4.49
N PHE A 226 0.36 -18.98 -5.66
CA PHE A 226 0.39 -17.69 -6.36
C PHE A 226 -0.44 -16.67 -5.59
N ARG A 227 0.24 -15.70 -4.96
CA ARG A 227 -0.41 -14.60 -4.25
C ARG A 227 -0.15 -13.29 -4.98
N ALA A 228 -1.21 -12.65 -5.46
CA ALA A 228 -1.13 -11.34 -6.10
C ALA A 228 -1.99 -10.30 -5.36
N ILE A 229 -1.39 -9.15 -5.09
CA ILE A 229 -2.06 -7.96 -4.54
C ILE A 229 -1.64 -6.73 -5.35
N CYS A 230 -2.35 -5.61 -5.18
CA CYS A 230 -1.76 -4.29 -5.43
C CYS A 230 -1.76 -3.49 -4.13
N ASN A 231 -0.80 -2.57 -4.02
CA ASN A 231 -0.82 -1.49 -3.04
C ASN A 231 -0.91 -0.14 -3.77
N PRO A 232 -2.11 0.31 -4.19
CA PRO A 232 -2.25 1.60 -4.85
C PRO A 232 -1.98 2.75 -3.87
N THR A 233 -1.05 3.62 -4.22
CA THR A 233 -0.88 4.91 -3.54
C THR A 233 -2.09 5.79 -3.79
N THR A 234 -2.46 6.60 -2.79
CA THR A 234 -3.48 7.64 -2.90
C THR A 234 -2.96 8.93 -2.25
N THR A 235 -3.31 10.08 -2.80
CA THR A 235 -2.80 11.40 -2.37
C THR A 235 -3.96 12.32 -1.99
N LEU A 236 -3.81 13.12 -0.94
CA LEU A 236 -4.74 14.22 -0.63
C LEU A 236 -4.28 15.55 -1.23
N VAL A 237 -5.23 16.41 -1.60
CA VAL A 237 -4.97 17.77 -2.12
C VAL A 237 -4.21 18.63 -1.10
N ALA A 238 -4.48 18.41 0.19
CA ALA A 238 -3.87 19.13 1.29
C ALA A 238 -3.42 18.15 2.39
N PRO A 239 -2.41 18.52 3.20
CA PRO A 239 -2.05 17.79 4.42
C PRO A 239 -3.24 17.49 5.33
N LEU A 240 -3.10 16.45 6.15
CA LEU A 240 -4.06 16.17 7.22
C LEU A 240 -4.13 17.39 8.16
N ASN A 241 -5.33 17.73 8.62
CA ASN A 241 -5.53 18.90 9.48
C ASN A 241 -5.94 18.43 10.88
N PHE A 242 -5.06 18.67 11.84
CA PHE A 242 -5.25 18.32 13.26
C PHE A 242 -5.71 19.49 14.14
N ASN A 243 -6.13 20.60 13.53
CA ASN A 243 -6.62 21.82 14.18
C ASN A 243 -7.87 22.35 13.45
N ARG A 244 -8.83 21.46 13.15
CA ARG A 244 -10.11 21.86 12.54
C ARG A 244 -10.94 22.67 13.52
N GLN A 245 -11.61 23.70 13.02
CA GLN A 245 -12.47 24.57 13.82
C GLN A 245 -13.71 23.82 14.33
N ASP A 246 -14.29 22.98 13.48
CA ASP A 246 -15.42 22.11 13.83
C ASP A 246 -14.91 20.67 14.07
N PRO A 247 -15.09 20.11 15.29
CA PRO A 247 -14.72 18.73 15.57
C PRO A 247 -15.40 17.69 14.67
N ASP A 248 -16.58 17.99 14.11
CA ASP A 248 -17.30 17.09 13.22
C ASP A 248 -16.68 17.02 11.80
N ASP A 249 -15.72 17.91 11.50
CA ASP A 249 -15.01 17.94 10.23
C ASP A 249 -13.74 17.05 10.23
N TYR A 250 -13.33 16.53 11.40
CA TYR A 250 -12.20 15.61 11.48
C TYR A 250 -12.54 14.28 10.81
N SER A 251 -11.69 13.89 9.86
CA SER A 251 -11.76 12.56 9.24
C SER A 251 -11.43 11.46 10.25
N LEU A 252 -11.81 10.21 9.97
CA LEU A 252 -11.48 9.09 10.86
C LEU A 252 -9.96 8.91 11.01
N VAL A 253 -9.17 9.21 9.97
CA VAL A 253 -7.70 9.26 10.03
C VAL A 253 -7.22 10.33 11.03
N GLU A 254 -7.76 11.54 10.93
CA GLU A 254 -7.41 12.66 11.82
C GLU A 254 -7.85 12.37 13.27
N GLN A 255 -9.06 11.83 13.45
CA GLN A 255 -9.59 11.41 14.76
C GLN A 255 -8.72 10.32 15.40
N TYR A 256 -8.35 9.28 14.65
CA TYR A 256 -7.46 8.22 15.14
C TYR A 256 -6.14 8.81 15.62
N THR A 257 -5.52 9.68 14.81
CA THR A 257 -4.25 10.33 15.15
C THR A 257 -4.34 11.13 16.45
N LEU A 258 -5.36 11.99 16.56
CA LEU A 258 -5.57 12.80 17.76
C LEU A 258 -5.84 11.94 19.01
N ARG A 259 -6.57 10.84 18.88
CA ARG A 259 -6.82 9.90 19.99
C ARG A 259 -5.53 9.20 20.41
N ALA A 260 -4.75 8.71 19.46
CA ALA A 260 -3.48 8.04 19.73
C ALA A 260 -2.48 8.95 20.46
N LEU A 261 -2.51 10.25 20.18
CA LEU A 261 -1.67 11.27 20.83
C LEU A 261 -2.25 11.83 22.14
N GLY A 262 -3.46 11.42 22.54
CA GLY A 262 -4.15 11.98 23.72
C GLY A 262 -4.54 13.45 23.57
N ARG A 263 -4.87 13.86 22.34
CA ARG A 263 -5.19 15.25 21.93
C ARG A 263 -6.62 15.41 21.39
N TRP A 264 -7.41 14.35 21.40
CA TRP A 264 -8.80 14.39 20.97
C TRP A 264 -9.72 14.98 22.06
N PRO A 265 -10.64 15.92 21.73
CA PRO A 265 -10.87 16.59 20.43
C PRO A 265 -10.16 17.95 20.29
N GLN A 266 -9.24 18.31 21.19
CA GLN A 266 -8.65 19.65 21.27
C GLN A 266 -7.77 20.03 20.07
N GLY A 267 -7.21 19.04 19.37
CA GLY A 267 -6.25 19.27 18.29
C GLY A 267 -4.81 19.38 18.81
N LEU A 268 -3.90 19.80 17.94
CA LEU A 268 -2.47 19.90 18.25
C LEU A 268 -1.99 21.33 18.59
N GLY A 269 -2.87 22.34 18.57
CA GLY A 269 -2.55 23.73 18.88
C GLY A 269 -1.54 24.30 17.88
N ASP A 270 -0.44 24.86 18.38
CA ASP A 270 0.60 25.51 17.55
C ASP A 270 1.56 24.52 16.85
N TRP A 271 1.31 23.21 16.92
CA TRP A 271 2.14 22.20 16.25
C TRP A 271 2.11 22.39 14.73
N HIS A 272 3.29 22.32 14.11
CA HIS A 272 3.49 22.36 12.66
C HIS A 272 4.82 21.67 12.30
N ILE A 273 4.95 21.25 11.04
CA ILE A 273 6.22 20.73 10.52
C ILE A 273 7.32 21.80 10.62
N ALA A 274 8.56 21.37 10.83
CA ALA A 274 9.73 22.24 10.98
C ALA A 274 10.67 22.21 9.75
N ALA A 275 10.30 21.48 8.70
CA ALA A 275 11.08 21.35 7.46
C ALA A 275 10.19 21.41 6.21
N GLU A 276 10.82 21.61 5.04
CA GLU A 276 10.12 21.69 3.76
C GLU A 276 9.63 20.30 3.32
N ARG A 277 8.40 20.23 2.79
CA ARG A 277 7.90 19.02 2.15
C ARG A 277 8.62 18.77 0.84
N ARG A 278 9.25 17.61 0.72
CA ARG A 278 9.94 17.19 -0.50
C ARG A 278 9.24 15.98 -1.11
N ARG A 279 9.19 15.97 -2.44
CA ARG A 279 8.81 14.81 -3.26
C ARG A 279 9.99 14.40 -4.11
N TYR A 280 10.05 13.12 -4.43
CA TYR A 280 11.14 12.48 -5.18
C TYR A 280 10.60 11.55 -6.25
N GLN A 281 11.46 11.19 -7.18
CA GLN A 281 11.21 10.01 -8.01
C GLN A 281 11.37 8.74 -7.14
N PRO A 282 10.39 7.80 -7.14
CA PRO A 282 10.51 6.54 -6.42
C PRO A 282 11.74 5.77 -6.87
N ARG A 283 12.51 5.23 -5.94
CA ARG A 283 13.76 4.52 -6.28
C ARG A 283 13.49 3.18 -6.93
N THR A 284 12.38 2.57 -6.55
CA THR A 284 11.93 1.29 -7.10
C THR A 284 11.46 1.37 -8.55
N GLN A 285 11.31 2.59 -9.10
CA GLN A 285 10.81 2.80 -10.47
C GLN A 285 11.72 2.18 -11.53
N ALA A 286 13.03 2.43 -11.48
CA ALA A 286 13.97 1.96 -12.51
C ALA A 286 13.99 0.42 -12.63
N GLY A 287 13.91 -0.28 -11.50
CA GLY A 287 13.84 -1.74 -11.46
C GLY A 287 12.55 -2.31 -12.06
N ARG A 288 11.44 -1.55 -12.00
CA ARG A 288 10.17 -1.91 -12.65
C ARG A 288 10.24 -1.62 -14.15
N ASP A 289 10.75 -0.45 -14.54
CA ASP A 289 10.87 -0.04 -15.94
C ASP A 289 11.75 -1.02 -16.75
N ALA A 290 12.83 -1.52 -16.15
CA ALA A 290 13.71 -2.51 -16.78
C ALA A 290 13.01 -3.85 -17.12
N LYS A 291 11.87 -4.15 -16.49
CA LYS A 291 11.11 -5.40 -16.73
C LYS A 291 10.13 -5.28 -17.91
N VAL A 292 9.73 -4.06 -18.27
CA VAL A 292 8.66 -3.77 -19.25
C VAL A 292 8.93 -4.44 -20.60
N ALA A 293 10.15 -4.32 -21.13
CA ALA A 293 10.49 -4.83 -22.46
C ALA A 293 10.27 -6.35 -22.56
N LYS A 294 10.68 -7.10 -21.53
CA LYS A 294 10.54 -8.56 -21.49
C LYS A 294 9.07 -8.98 -21.30
N GLU A 295 8.29 -8.25 -20.52
CA GLU A 295 6.85 -8.50 -20.40
C GLU A 295 6.12 -8.23 -21.73
N LEU A 296 6.47 -7.14 -22.44
CA LEU A 296 5.91 -6.84 -23.77
C LEU A 296 6.25 -7.90 -24.81
N GLU A 297 7.48 -8.42 -24.81
CA GLU A 297 7.88 -9.52 -25.70
C GLU A 297 7.01 -10.76 -25.47
N ARG A 298 6.84 -11.17 -24.20
CA ARG A 298 6.01 -12.33 -23.82
C ARG A 298 4.54 -12.13 -24.16
N LEU A 299 3.99 -10.95 -23.87
CA LEU A 299 2.62 -10.59 -24.21
C LEU A 299 2.40 -10.63 -25.73
N SER A 300 3.34 -10.08 -26.51
CA SER A 300 3.25 -10.06 -27.97
C SER A 300 3.33 -11.46 -28.56
N ALA A 301 4.25 -12.30 -28.07
CA ALA A 301 4.36 -13.70 -28.48
C ALA A 301 3.09 -14.50 -28.13
N HIS A 302 2.52 -14.28 -26.94
CA HIS A 302 1.26 -14.88 -26.54
C HIS A 302 0.11 -14.46 -27.46
N ALA A 303 -0.03 -13.15 -27.71
CA ALA A 303 -1.06 -12.61 -28.60
C ALA A 303 -0.97 -13.16 -30.03
N GLN A 304 0.24 -13.27 -30.59
CA GLN A 304 0.47 -13.88 -31.91
C GLN A 304 0.06 -15.36 -31.94
N LYS A 305 0.32 -16.11 -30.86
CA LYS A 305 -0.01 -17.53 -30.75
C LYS A 305 -1.52 -17.77 -30.60
N THR A 306 -2.22 -16.90 -29.86
CA THR A 306 -3.65 -17.07 -29.54
C THR A 306 -4.58 -16.29 -30.46
N GLY A 307 -4.05 -15.43 -31.33
CA GLY A 307 -4.84 -14.52 -32.15
C GLY A 307 -5.42 -13.33 -31.36
N GLY A 308 -4.87 -13.04 -30.17
CA GLY A 308 -5.28 -11.93 -29.31
C GLY A 308 -4.57 -10.60 -29.62
N THR A 309 -4.77 -9.62 -28.75
CA THR A 309 -4.09 -8.31 -28.78
C THR A 309 -3.34 -8.06 -27.47
N VAL A 310 -2.41 -7.10 -27.48
CA VAL A 310 -1.72 -6.65 -26.27
C VAL A 310 -2.29 -5.30 -25.85
N ASP A 311 -2.96 -5.27 -24.71
CA ASP A 311 -3.42 -4.03 -24.08
C ASP A 311 -2.34 -3.50 -23.13
N SER A 312 -1.64 -2.45 -23.57
CA SER A 312 -0.55 -1.84 -22.81
C SER A 312 -0.30 -0.40 -23.29
N LYS A 313 -0.34 0.56 -22.37
CA LYS A 313 -0.03 1.97 -22.65
C LYS A 313 1.38 2.18 -23.22
N HIS A 314 2.33 1.30 -22.90
CA HIS A 314 3.67 1.31 -23.51
C HIS A 314 3.67 1.13 -25.04
N LEU A 315 2.62 0.52 -25.62
CA LEU A 315 2.47 0.35 -27.07
C LEU A 315 1.72 1.52 -27.72
N THR A 316 0.83 2.18 -26.98
CA THR A 316 0.05 3.33 -27.48
C THR A 316 0.79 4.66 -27.32
N GLY A 317 1.81 4.71 -26.45
CA GLY A 317 2.54 5.94 -26.11
C GLY A 317 1.80 6.82 -25.09
N GLU A 318 0.69 6.34 -24.54
CA GLU A 318 0.02 6.99 -23.43
C GLU A 318 0.92 7.01 -22.19
N ARG A 319 0.93 8.14 -21.48
CA ARG A 319 1.68 8.26 -20.23
C ARG A 319 0.93 7.62 -19.09
N PHE A 320 1.66 6.99 -18.18
CA PHE A 320 1.13 6.62 -16.88
C PHE A 320 1.10 7.82 -15.95
N GLU A 321 0.12 7.85 -15.05
CA GLU A 321 -0.02 8.94 -14.10
C GLU A 321 1.22 9.11 -13.19
N HIS A 322 1.79 8.00 -12.72
CA HIS A 322 2.97 8.02 -11.85
C HIS A 322 4.20 8.67 -12.51
N GLU A 323 4.24 8.77 -13.84
CA GLU A 323 5.31 9.47 -14.54
C GLU A 323 5.35 10.97 -14.23
N LYS A 324 4.28 11.55 -13.67
CA LYS A 324 4.29 12.92 -13.16
C LYS A 324 5.34 13.12 -12.07
N LEU A 325 5.73 12.08 -11.34
CA LEU A 325 6.82 12.16 -10.37
C LEU A 325 8.20 12.34 -11.01
N LYS A 326 8.38 12.07 -12.31
CA LYS A 326 9.65 12.31 -13.03
C LYS A 326 10.04 13.80 -13.06
N ARG A 327 9.14 14.71 -12.67
CA ARG A 327 9.44 16.14 -12.50
C ARG A 327 10.25 16.46 -11.24
N TYR A 328 10.36 15.51 -10.31
CA TYR A 328 11.12 15.67 -9.07
C TYR A 328 12.50 15.02 -9.20
N HIS A 329 13.47 15.57 -8.46
CA HIS A 329 14.81 15.00 -8.41
C HIS A 329 14.81 13.66 -7.65
N PRO A 330 15.68 12.71 -8.02
CA PRO A 330 16.00 11.58 -7.14
C PRO A 330 16.54 12.08 -5.80
N PRO A 331 16.32 11.35 -4.69
CA PRO A 331 16.78 11.79 -3.37
C PRO A 331 18.32 11.72 -3.26
N ASP A 332 18.93 12.70 -2.58
CA ASP A 332 20.40 12.84 -2.44
C ASP A 332 21.06 11.71 -1.62
N GLN A 333 20.32 11.08 -0.71
CA GLN A 333 20.83 10.03 0.19
C GLN A 333 20.04 8.74 0.05
N SER A 334 20.75 7.60 0.02
CA SER A 334 20.12 6.29 -0.03
C SER A 334 19.64 5.83 1.36
N PHE A 335 18.40 6.09 1.73
CA PHE A 335 17.72 5.44 2.86
C PHE A 335 16.85 4.31 2.34
N ASP A 336 17.11 3.07 2.74
CA ASP A 336 16.23 1.96 2.37
C ASP A 336 14.85 2.17 3.00
N ALA A 337 13.80 2.10 2.18
CA ALA A 337 12.42 2.19 2.65
C ALA A 337 12.07 1.04 3.60
N GLU A 338 12.75 -0.10 3.42
CA GLU A 338 12.64 -1.30 4.24
C GLU A 338 13.72 -1.31 5.31
N THR A 339 13.31 -1.53 6.56
CA THR A 339 14.25 -1.86 7.63
C THR A 339 15.05 -3.10 7.23
N HIS A 340 16.35 -2.97 6.99
CA HIS A 340 17.26 -4.10 6.79
C HIS A 340 17.45 -4.83 8.13
N GLN A 341 16.41 -5.47 8.64
CA GLN A 341 16.57 -6.42 9.72
C GLN A 341 17.03 -7.73 9.10
N PRO A 342 18.22 -8.25 9.47
CA PRO A 342 18.64 -9.56 8.99
C PRO A 342 17.59 -10.57 9.41
N VAL A 343 17.04 -11.28 8.42
CA VAL A 343 16.16 -12.43 8.63
C VAL A 343 16.91 -13.39 9.53
N LYS A 344 16.52 -13.48 10.81
CA LYS A 344 17.04 -14.52 11.69
C LYS A 344 16.38 -15.82 11.27
N ALA A 345 17.14 -16.69 10.61
CA ALA A 345 16.74 -18.09 10.50
C ALA A 345 16.67 -18.65 11.93
N GLY A 346 15.47 -19.08 12.32
CA GLY A 346 15.26 -19.82 13.57
C GLY A 346 15.85 -21.21 13.51
#